data_AF-A0A846HEJ3-F1
#
_entry.id   AF-A0A846HEJ3-F1
#
_cell.length_a   1.000
_cell.length_b   1.000
_cell.length_c   1.000
_cell.angle_alpha   90.00
_cell.angle_beta   90.00
_cell.angle_gamma   90.00
#
_symmetry.space_group_name_H-M   'P 1'
#
loop_
_entity.id
_entity.type
_entity.pdbx_description
1 polymer ?
#
loop_
_entity_poly.entity_id
_entity_poly.type
_entity_poly.pdbx_seq_one_letter_code
_entity_poly.pdbx_strand_id
1 'polypeptide(L)'
;MKKPNFQGWLQQKVSDEPEVILAGKLEYLRLYLTDAMREIRNKAGLTQTQLAEKLGVQQAAVSKLESALKEHELESVLHYLYALGADLLIAVKQGNELYQASDNEGSFLVDVPDVVAQKALAAKMSVREYVRVAIEKFSSEDDGLRTALVKLLESDDSVAVKVRERLGSRTIQEIAVKLEKCLSLSEEDRIFAVKNVLAANVAYRESNRGSSDEVDEIELLDLAEELLEKLADILE
;
A
#
# COMPACT_ATOMS: atom_id res chain seq x y z
N MET A 1 -8.92 32.90 -10.01
CA MET A 1 -7.54 33.28 -10.41
C MET A 1 -6.92 32.10 -11.15
N LYS A 2 -6.10 32.33 -12.18
CA LYS A 2 -5.29 31.24 -12.76
C LYS A 2 -4.34 30.74 -11.68
N LYS A 3 -4.39 29.45 -11.34
CA LYS A 3 -3.43 28.85 -10.40
C LYS A 3 -2.03 29.03 -10.99
N PRO A 4 -1.09 29.69 -10.30
CA PRO A 4 0.28 29.80 -10.77
C PRO A 4 0.87 28.39 -11.05
N ASN A 5 1.72 28.24 -12.06
CA ASN A 5 2.32 26.92 -12.34
C ASN A 5 3.56 26.73 -11.46
N PHE A 6 3.43 25.98 -10.34
CA PHE A 6 4.53 25.68 -9.42
C PHE A 6 5.77 25.16 -10.14
N GLN A 7 5.53 24.14 -10.96
CA GLN A 7 6.58 23.37 -11.63
C GLN A 7 7.31 24.28 -12.60
N GLY A 8 6.56 25.14 -13.30
CA GLY A 8 7.14 26.15 -14.20
C GLY A 8 7.97 27.21 -13.47
N TRP A 9 7.57 27.66 -12.28
CA TRP A 9 8.33 28.66 -11.51
C TRP A 9 9.56 28.06 -10.82
N LEU A 10 9.46 26.86 -10.24
CA LEU A 10 10.63 26.16 -9.69
C LEU A 10 11.68 25.84 -10.75
N GLN A 11 11.25 25.58 -11.98
CA GLN A 11 12.14 25.34 -13.11
C GLN A 11 12.76 26.63 -13.67
N GLN A 12 12.22 27.81 -13.33
CA GLN A 12 12.86 29.07 -13.66
C GLN A 12 14.05 29.29 -12.74
N LYS A 13 15.23 29.43 -13.33
CA LYS A 13 16.46 29.75 -12.63
C LYS A 13 16.43 31.23 -12.20
N VAL A 14 15.76 31.53 -11.08
CA VAL A 14 15.61 32.90 -10.57
C VAL A 14 16.93 33.41 -9.95
N SER A 15 17.66 32.54 -9.24
CA SER A 15 18.98 32.80 -8.66
C SER A 15 19.69 31.48 -8.34
N ASP A 16 21.01 31.50 -8.25
CA ASP A 16 21.85 30.39 -7.76
C ASP A 16 22.13 30.49 -6.25
N GLU A 17 21.72 31.58 -5.60
CA GLU A 17 21.94 31.80 -4.17
C GLU A 17 21.00 30.94 -3.31
N PRO A 18 21.51 30.09 -2.40
CA PRO A 18 20.68 29.17 -1.60
C PRO A 18 19.60 29.87 -0.77
N GLU A 19 19.89 31.04 -0.21
CA GLU A 19 18.95 31.81 0.61
C GLU A 19 17.77 32.34 -0.21
N VAL A 20 18.04 32.81 -1.44
CA VAL A 20 16.99 33.30 -2.36
C VAL A 20 16.09 32.16 -2.80
N ILE A 21 16.66 31.00 -3.10
CA ILE A 21 15.89 29.79 -3.48
C ILE A 21 15.00 29.36 -2.32
N LEU A 22 15.52 29.33 -1.08
CA LEU A 22 14.77 28.93 0.10
C LEU A 22 13.63 29.91 0.40
N ALA A 23 13.90 31.21 0.39
CA ALA A 23 12.90 32.25 0.61
C ALA A 23 11.76 32.15 -0.41
N GLY A 24 12.09 31.93 -1.68
CA GLY A 24 11.09 31.75 -2.73
C GLY A 24 10.23 30.49 -2.54
N LYS A 25 10.84 29.36 -2.17
CA LYS A 25 10.09 28.12 -1.86
C LYS A 25 9.15 28.31 -0.68
N LEU A 26 9.60 29.02 0.36
CA LEU A 26 8.80 29.31 1.55
C LEU A 26 7.60 30.22 1.23
N GLU A 27 7.82 31.30 0.48
CA GLU A 27 6.75 32.22 0.08
C GLU A 27 5.70 31.53 -0.78
N TYR A 28 6.16 30.70 -1.71
CA TYR A 28 5.28 29.88 -2.53
C TYR A 28 4.42 28.94 -1.68
N LEU A 29 5.03 28.19 -0.74
CA LEU A 29 4.31 27.28 0.15
C LEU A 29 3.23 28.02 0.95
N ARG A 30 3.57 29.19 1.52
CA ARG A 30 2.64 30.03 2.27
C ARG A 30 1.43 30.45 1.42
N LEU A 31 1.67 30.92 0.21
CA LEU A 31 0.62 31.36 -0.71
C LEU A 31 -0.36 30.23 -1.02
N TYR A 32 0.15 29.04 -1.33
CA TYR A 32 -0.67 27.90 -1.74
C TYR A 32 -1.42 27.27 -0.59
N LEU A 33 -0.77 27.12 0.55
CA LEU A 33 -1.40 26.63 1.76
C LEU A 33 -2.56 27.54 2.17
N THR A 34 -2.34 28.86 2.14
CA THR A 34 -3.38 29.85 2.41
C THR A 34 -4.57 29.76 1.44
N ASP A 35 -4.31 29.60 0.14
CA ASP A 35 -5.36 29.47 -0.87
C ASP A 35 -6.15 28.17 -0.67
N ALA A 36 -5.47 27.05 -0.42
CA ALA A 36 -6.10 25.77 -0.13
C ALA A 36 -6.98 25.83 1.13
N MET A 37 -6.49 26.44 2.22
CA MET A 37 -7.27 26.64 3.46
C MET A 37 -8.55 27.43 3.17
N ARG A 38 -8.45 28.54 2.44
CA ARG A 38 -9.60 29.35 2.02
C ARG A 38 -10.59 28.56 1.15
N GLU A 39 -10.09 27.80 0.18
CA GLU A 39 -10.92 26.93 -0.67
C GLU A 39 -11.69 25.90 0.16
N ILE A 40 -11.03 25.23 1.12
CA ILE A 40 -11.64 24.21 1.98
C ILE A 40 -12.70 24.84 2.89
N ARG A 41 -12.40 26.00 3.52
CA ARG A 41 -13.40 26.73 4.31
C ARG A 41 -14.62 27.14 3.48
N ASN A 42 -14.39 27.65 2.26
CA ASN A 42 -15.47 28.02 1.36
C ASN A 42 -16.32 26.82 0.94
N LYS A 43 -15.72 25.66 0.67
CA LYS A 43 -16.44 24.40 0.40
C LYS A 43 -17.26 23.92 1.59
N ALA A 44 -16.79 24.15 2.81
CA ALA A 44 -17.53 23.91 4.03
C ALA A 44 -18.66 24.95 4.28
N GLY A 45 -18.77 25.99 3.46
CA GLY A 45 -19.81 27.02 3.57
C GLY A 45 -19.64 27.96 4.78
N LEU A 46 -18.44 28.02 5.38
CA LEU A 46 -18.19 28.79 6.60
C LEU A 46 -17.58 30.15 6.26
N THR A 47 -17.99 31.18 6.99
CA THR A 47 -17.27 32.47 7.05
C THR A 47 -16.05 32.37 7.96
N GLN A 48 -15.13 33.34 7.89
CA GLN A 48 -13.99 33.39 8.81
C GLN A 48 -14.42 33.49 10.28
N THR A 49 -15.50 34.23 10.57
CA THR A 49 -16.03 34.36 11.94
C THR A 49 -16.58 33.04 12.44
N GLN A 50 -17.35 32.33 11.63
CA GLN A 50 -17.90 31.02 12.01
C GLN A 50 -16.81 29.97 12.22
N LEU A 51 -15.77 29.97 11.39
CA LEU A 51 -14.62 29.09 11.62
C LEU A 51 -13.86 29.48 12.90
N ALA A 52 -13.71 30.77 13.18
CA ALA A 52 -13.07 31.25 14.40
C ALA A 52 -13.83 30.81 15.65
N GLU A 53 -15.17 30.91 15.63
CA GLU A 53 -16.05 30.39 16.68
C GLU A 53 -15.87 28.89 16.87
N LYS A 54 -15.82 28.11 15.77
CA LYS A 54 -15.59 26.65 15.82
C LYS A 54 -14.22 26.29 16.42
N LEU A 55 -13.21 27.11 16.15
CA LEU A 55 -11.86 26.96 16.67
C LEU A 55 -11.69 27.52 18.10
N GLY A 56 -12.68 28.23 18.64
CA GLY A 56 -12.57 28.90 19.94
C GLY A 56 -11.57 30.07 19.95
N VAL A 57 -11.33 30.71 18.80
CA VAL A 57 -10.38 31.83 18.63
C VAL A 57 -11.08 33.08 18.11
N GLN A 58 -10.39 34.21 18.12
CA GLN A 58 -10.88 35.45 17.52
C GLN A 58 -10.81 35.40 15.99
N GLN A 59 -11.73 36.08 15.29
CA GLN A 59 -11.72 36.17 13.82
C GLN A 59 -10.40 36.70 13.25
N ALA A 60 -9.71 37.58 13.99
CA ALA A 60 -8.40 38.10 13.61
C ALA A 60 -7.33 36.98 13.48
N ALA A 61 -7.42 35.92 14.29
CA ALA A 61 -6.53 34.76 14.21
C ALA A 61 -6.74 33.99 12.90
N VAL A 62 -8.00 33.76 12.51
CA VAL A 62 -8.34 33.13 11.23
C VAL A 62 -7.92 34.01 10.05
N SER A 63 -8.13 35.32 10.14
CA SER A 63 -7.66 36.25 9.10
C SER A 63 -6.14 36.25 8.96
N LYS A 64 -5.40 36.10 10.06
CA LYS A 64 -3.94 35.99 10.05
C LYS A 64 -3.51 34.68 9.40
N LEU A 65 -4.16 33.56 9.73
CA LEU A 65 -3.88 32.24 9.13
C LEU A 65 -4.23 32.18 7.64
N GLU A 66 -5.26 32.89 7.22
CA GLU A 66 -5.63 32.99 5.81
C GLU A 66 -4.85 34.09 5.07
N SER A 67 -3.71 34.55 5.57
CA SER A 67 -2.91 35.60 4.94
C SER A 67 -1.48 35.15 4.68
N ALA A 68 -1.13 34.93 3.41
CA ALA A 68 0.22 34.54 2.98
C ALA A 68 1.35 35.50 3.44
N LEU A 69 1.01 36.77 3.71
CA LEU A 69 1.95 37.80 4.20
C LEU A 69 2.34 37.63 5.68
N LYS A 70 1.80 36.62 6.37
CA LYS A 70 2.02 36.38 7.80
C LYS A 70 2.57 34.98 7.99
N GLU A 71 3.38 34.82 9.02
CA GLU A 71 3.86 33.50 9.40
C GLU A 71 2.77 32.74 10.15
N HIS A 72 2.76 31.42 9.94
CA HIS A 72 1.79 30.51 10.52
C HIS A 72 2.57 29.41 11.25
N GLU A 73 2.18 29.16 12.49
CA GLU A 73 2.61 27.96 13.21
C GLU A 73 1.93 26.74 12.57
N LEU A 74 2.68 25.65 12.44
CA LEU A 74 2.18 24.45 11.78
C LEU A 74 0.99 23.86 12.54
N GLU A 75 1.04 23.88 13.86
CA GLU A 75 -0.01 23.45 14.79
C GLU A 75 -1.31 24.21 14.54
N SER A 76 -1.22 25.53 14.30
CA SER A 76 -2.39 26.35 14.00
C SER A 76 -3.02 25.98 12.66
N VAL A 77 -2.21 25.64 11.65
CA VAL A 77 -2.71 25.14 10.36
C VAL A 77 -3.38 23.78 10.53
N LEU A 78 -2.79 22.87 11.31
CA LEU A 78 -3.36 21.55 11.57
C LEU A 78 -4.70 21.66 12.30
N HIS A 79 -4.81 22.49 13.34
CA HIS A 79 -6.09 22.72 14.03
C HIS A 79 -7.15 23.32 13.10
N TYR A 80 -6.77 24.27 12.25
CA TYR A 80 -7.66 24.85 11.24
C TYR A 80 -8.22 23.76 10.31
N LEU A 81 -7.36 22.90 9.76
CA LEU A 81 -7.76 21.85 8.83
C LEU A 81 -8.59 20.76 9.51
N TYR A 82 -8.19 20.34 10.71
CA TYR A 82 -8.93 19.37 11.52
C TYR A 82 -10.35 19.85 11.84
N ALA A 83 -10.53 21.14 12.17
CA ALA A 83 -11.85 21.72 12.39
C ALA A 83 -12.75 21.68 11.13
N LEU A 84 -12.17 21.51 9.95
CA LEU A 84 -12.87 21.36 8.67
C LEU A 84 -12.96 19.90 8.20
N GLY A 85 -12.46 18.94 8.98
CA GLY A 85 -12.40 17.53 8.59
C GLY A 85 -11.42 17.27 7.45
N ALA A 86 -10.35 18.07 7.36
CA ALA A 86 -9.30 17.93 6.37
C ALA A 86 -7.97 17.57 7.03
N ASP A 87 -7.18 16.76 6.33
CA ASP A 87 -5.83 16.38 6.75
C ASP A 87 -4.77 17.11 5.93
N LEU A 88 -3.64 17.44 6.57
CA LEU A 88 -2.47 17.99 5.89
C LEU A 88 -1.51 16.87 5.54
N LEU A 89 -1.28 16.65 4.25
CA LEU A 89 -0.29 15.69 3.78
C LEU A 89 1.06 16.37 3.54
N ILE A 90 2.13 15.84 4.14
CA ILE A 90 3.51 16.35 4.07
C ILE A 90 4.46 15.22 3.71
N ALA A 91 5.34 15.48 2.74
CA ALA A 91 6.44 14.60 2.37
C ALA A 91 7.75 15.39 2.21
N VAL A 92 8.86 14.71 2.47
CA VAL A 92 10.22 15.23 2.35
C VAL A 92 10.93 14.44 1.26
N LYS A 93 11.53 15.13 0.29
CA LYS A 93 12.30 14.50 -0.80
C LYS A 93 13.78 14.76 -0.62
N GLN A 94 14.59 13.71 -0.64
CA GLN A 94 16.06 13.79 -0.65
C GLN A 94 16.60 12.96 -1.82
N GLY A 95 17.09 13.64 -2.86
CA GLY A 95 17.47 12.97 -4.11
C GLY A 95 16.27 12.23 -4.72
N ASN A 96 16.36 10.90 -4.78
CA ASN A 96 15.30 10.02 -5.27
C ASN A 96 14.44 9.41 -4.15
N GLU A 97 14.79 9.63 -2.89
CA GLU A 97 14.06 9.10 -1.74
C GLU A 97 12.96 10.06 -1.31
N LEU A 98 11.82 9.50 -0.90
CA LEU A 98 10.65 10.24 -0.41
C LEU A 98 10.26 9.71 0.97
N TYR A 99 10.20 10.60 1.94
CA TYR A 99 9.84 10.33 3.32
C TYR A 99 8.49 11.00 3.61
N GLN A 100 7.44 10.20 3.81
CA GLN A 100 6.14 10.72 4.19
C GLN A 100 6.12 11.02 5.70
N ALA A 101 5.84 12.28 6.06
CA ALA A 101 5.84 12.75 7.45
C ALA A 101 4.43 12.78 8.06
N SER A 102 3.39 12.87 7.23
CA SER A 102 1.99 12.82 7.66
C SER A 102 1.44 11.41 7.54
N ASP A 103 1.04 10.81 8.65
CA ASP A 103 0.31 9.54 8.68
C ASP A 103 -1.18 9.78 8.38
N ASN A 104 -1.75 8.95 7.50
CA ASN A 104 -3.21 8.86 7.36
C ASN A 104 -3.54 7.42 6.97
N GLU A 105 -4.41 6.79 7.74
CA GLU A 105 -4.80 5.38 7.70
C GLU A 105 -5.37 4.97 6.32
N GLY A 106 -4.50 4.78 5.34
CA GLY A 106 -4.82 4.13 4.06
C GLY A 106 -4.92 5.02 2.81
N SER A 107 -4.57 6.31 2.86
CA SER A 107 -4.49 7.14 1.63
C SER A 107 -3.05 7.41 1.21
N PHE A 108 -2.53 6.58 0.30
CA PHE A 108 -1.24 6.77 -0.36
C PHE A 108 -1.36 7.70 -1.57
N LEU A 109 -0.54 8.76 -1.56
CA LEU A 109 0.26 9.34 -2.67
C LEU A 109 0.29 10.86 -2.60
N VAL A 110 1.35 11.40 -2.00
CA VAL A 110 1.74 12.82 -2.18
C VAL A 110 2.51 13.00 -3.50
N ASP A 111 3.18 11.94 -3.99
CA ASP A 111 3.91 11.96 -5.25
C ASP A 111 4.02 10.57 -5.86
N VAL A 112 3.95 10.50 -7.19
CA VAL A 112 4.08 9.29 -7.99
C VAL A 112 5.34 9.47 -8.83
N PRO A 113 6.36 8.57 -8.76
CA PRO A 113 7.60 8.75 -9.49
C PRO A 113 7.37 9.12 -10.96
N ASP A 114 8.22 9.99 -11.52
CA ASP A 114 8.06 10.48 -12.91
C ASP A 114 7.89 9.33 -13.92
N VAL A 115 8.57 8.20 -13.68
CA VAL A 115 8.45 6.98 -14.48
C VAL A 115 7.01 6.46 -14.52
N VAL A 116 6.31 6.49 -13.38
CA VAL A 116 4.92 6.05 -13.28
C VAL A 116 3.98 7.08 -13.91
N ALA A 117 4.25 8.38 -13.78
CA ALA A 117 3.49 9.42 -14.50
C ALA A 117 3.65 9.30 -16.03
N GLN A 118 4.86 9.01 -16.51
CA GLN A 118 5.14 8.73 -17.93
C GLN A 118 4.43 7.47 -18.42
N LYS A 119 4.44 6.39 -17.63
CA LYS A 119 3.72 5.16 -17.96
C LYS A 119 2.21 5.37 -17.97
N ALA A 120 1.66 6.13 -17.03
CA ALA A 120 0.25 6.51 -17.02
C ALA A 120 -0.14 7.33 -18.26
N LEU A 121 0.70 8.30 -18.65
CA LEU A 121 0.51 9.08 -19.87
C LEU A 121 0.55 8.20 -21.13
N ALA A 122 1.53 7.29 -21.22
CA ALA A 122 1.64 6.34 -22.32
C ALA A 122 0.41 5.41 -22.40
N ALA A 123 -0.14 5.01 -21.24
CA ALA A 123 -1.36 4.24 -21.12
C ALA A 123 -2.66 5.06 -21.33
N LYS A 124 -2.56 6.39 -21.55
CA LYS A 124 -3.69 7.33 -21.62
C LYS A 124 -4.61 7.26 -20.39
N MET A 125 -4.05 6.96 -19.23
CA MET A 125 -4.74 6.87 -17.96
C MET A 125 -4.38 8.05 -17.07
N SER A 126 -5.25 8.38 -16.12
CA SER A 126 -4.84 9.25 -15.01
C SER A 126 -3.79 8.51 -14.17
N VAL A 127 -2.89 9.24 -13.50
CA VAL A 127 -1.85 8.60 -12.68
C VAL A 127 -2.45 7.72 -11.58
N ARG A 128 -3.54 8.19 -10.96
CA ARG A 128 -4.31 7.44 -9.96
C ARG A 128 -4.92 6.15 -10.55
N GLU A 129 -5.47 6.26 -11.75
CA GLU A 129 -6.05 5.12 -12.47
C GLU A 129 -4.99 4.07 -12.79
N TYR A 130 -3.86 4.52 -13.34
CA TYR A 130 -2.75 3.65 -13.69
C TYR A 130 -2.19 2.90 -12.47
N VAL A 131 -2.01 3.60 -11.34
CA VAL A 131 -1.53 2.96 -10.10
C VAL A 131 -2.56 1.96 -9.57
N ARG A 132 -3.86 2.29 -9.59
CA ARG A 132 -4.90 1.35 -9.15
C ARG A 132 -4.91 0.08 -10.01
N VAL A 133 -4.91 0.23 -11.33
CA VAL A 133 -4.86 -0.91 -12.27
C VAL A 133 -3.58 -1.73 -12.09
N ALA A 134 -2.43 -1.07 -11.87
CA ALA A 134 -1.19 -1.78 -11.60
C ALA A 134 -1.27 -2.60 -10.30
N ILE A 135 -1.83 -2.02 -9.23
CA ILE A 135 -2.03 -2.73 -7.95
C ILE A 135 -3.02 -3.88 -8.13
N GLU A 136 -4.16 -3.68 -8.79
CA GLU A 136 -5.13 -4.74 -9.09
C GLU A 136 -4.49 -5.86 -9.92
N LYS A 137 -3.62 -5.54 -10.86
CA LYS A 137 -2.85 -6.53 -11.62
C LYS A 137 -1.87 -7.31 -10.75
N PHE A 138 -1.11 -6.63 -9.89
CA PHE A 138 -0.21 -7.28 -8.93
C PHE A 138 -0.97 -8.14 -7.92
N SER A 139 -2.14 -7.70 -7.45
CA SER A 139 -2.98 -8.47 -6.53
C SER A 139 -3.70 -9.63 -7.21
N SER A 140 -4.02 -9.53 -8.51
CA SER A 140 -4.68 -10.62 -9.27
C SER A 140 -3.73 -11.68 -9.80
N GLU A 141 -2.44 -11.40 -9.97
CA GLU A 141 -1.43 -12.42 -10.25
C GLU A 141 -1.24 -13.36 -9.03
N ASP A 142 -1.31 -12.82 -7.80
CA ASP A 142 -1.34 -13.62 -6.55
C ASP A 142 -2.68 -14.38 -6.39
N ASP A 143 -3.81 -13.73 -6.73
CA ASP A 143 -5.14 -14.33 -6.59
C ASP A 143 -5.43 -15.43 -7.62
N GLY A 144 -4.77 -15.41 -8.79
CA GLY A 144 -4.89 -16.45 -9.81
C GLY A 144 -4.33 -17.80 -9.34
N LEU A 145 -3.11 -17.78 -8.79
CA LEU A 145 -2.48 -18.96 -8.17
C LEU A 145 -3.29 -19.46 -6.98
N ARG A 146 -3.70 -18.55 -6.09
CA ARG A 146 -4.52 -18.90 -4.92
C ARG A 146 -5.89 -19.46 -5.32
N THR A 147 -6.53 -18.90 -6.33
CA THR A 147 -7.82 -19.39 -6.86
C THR A 147 -7.68 -20.76 -7.51
N ALA A 148 -6.59 -20.99 -8.26
CA ALA A 148 -6.30 -22.29 -8.85
C ALA A 148 -6.02 -23.35 -7.76
N LEU A 149 -5.26 -22.99 -6.72
CA LEU A 149 -5.00 -23.82 -5.55
C LEU A 149 -6.29 -24.18 -4.81
N VAL A 150 -7.16 -23.21 -4.56
CA VAL A 150 -8.46 -23.46 -3.90
C VAL A 150 -9.33 -24.39 -4.76
N LYS A 151 -9.43 -24.16 -6.06
CA LYS A 151 -10.18 -25.04 -6.98
C LYS A 151 -9.64 -26.47 -7.02
N LEU A 152 -8.32 -26.64 -7.02
CA LEU A 152 -7.69 -27.96 -6.97
C LEU A 152 -8.02 -28.66 -5.65
N LEU A 153 -7.89 -27.96 -4.52
CA LEU A 153 -8.15 -28.52 -3.20
C LEU A 153 -9.64 -28.82 -2.96
N GLU A 154 -10.55 -28.10 -3.61
CA GLU A 154 -12.00 -28.37 -3.62
C GLU A 154 -12.39 -29.52 -4.56
N SER A 155 -11.53 -29.90 -5.50
CA SER A 155 -11.81 -30.97 -6.46
C SER A 155 -11.79 -32.36 -5.81
N ASP A 156 -12.49 -33.30 -6.46
CA ASP A 156 -12.50 -34.72 -6.09
C ASP A 156 -11.29 -35.49 -6.65
N ASP A 157 -10.22 -34.79 -7.05
CA ASP A 157 -8.97 -35.42 -7.45
C ASP A 157 -8.37 -36.21 -6.28
N SER A 158 -7.82 -37.39 -6.57
CA SER A 158 -7.27 -38.29 -5.55
C SER A 158 -6.16 -37.62 -4.72
N VAL A 159 -5.36 -36.73 -5.30
CA VAL A 159 -4.31 -35.98 -4.61
C VAL A 159 -4.93 -34.95 -3.68
N ALA A 160 -5.95 -34.21 -4.13
CA ALA A 160 -6.67 -33.23 -3.33
C ALA A 160 -7.41 -33.86 -2.13
N VAL A 161 -7.98 -35.05 -2.31
CA VAL A 161 -8.61 -35.82 -1.23
C VAL A 161 -7.58 -36.25 -0.18
N LYS A 162 -6.44 -36.83 -0.60
CA LYS A 162 -5.34 -37.22 0.32
C LYS A 162 -4.79 -36.02 1.10
N VAL A 163 -4.62 -34.87 0.45
CA VAL A 163 -4.14 -33.62 1.09
C VAL A 163 -5.15 -33.12 2.12
N ARG A 164 -6.45 -33.15 1.82
CA ARG A 164 -7.52 -32.78 2.76
C ARG A 164 -7.59 -33.72 3.96
N GLU A 165 -7.51 -35.03 3.74
CA GLU A 165 -7.52 -36.05 4.80
C GLU A 165 -6.35 -35.88 5.78
N ARG A 166 -5.15 -35.58 5.28
CA ARG A 166 -3.94 -35.38 6.12
C ARG A 166 -3.98 -34.07 6.90
N LEU A 167 -4.50 -32.99 6.32
CA LEU A 167 -4.52 -31.65 6.94
C LEU A 167 -5.74 -31.40 7.84
N GLY A 168 -6.75 -32.28 7.80
CA GLY A 168 -7.76 -32.50 8.83
C GLY A 168 -8.56 -31.27 9.27
N SER A 169 -8.03 -30.47 10.20
CA SER A 169 -8.70 -29.33 10.83
C SER A 169 -8.41 -27.98 10.16
N ARG A 170 -7.50 -27.92 9.19
CA ARG A 170 -7.16 -26.67 8.50
C ARG A 170 -8.19 -26.35 7.43
N THR A 171 -8.50 -25.06 7.28
CA THR A 171 -9.38 -24.61 6.20
C THR A 171 -8.66 -24.69 4.85
N ILE A 172 -9.40 -24.93 3.77
CA ILE A 172 -8.86 -24.97 2.40
C ILE A 172 -8.09 -23.68 2.07
N GLN A 173 -8.58 -22.54 2.58
CA GLN A 173 -7.96 -21.23 2.40
C GLN A 173 -6.59 -21.12 3.09
N GLU A 174 -6.47 -21.60 4.33
CA GLU A 174 -5.19 -21.63 5.05
C GLU A 174 -4.16 -22.57 4.38
N ILE A 175 -4.63 -23.66 3.78
CA ILE A 175 -3.79 -24.60 3.03
C ILE A 175 -3.30 -23.93 1.75
N ALA A 176 -4.19 -23.29 0.99
CA ALA A 176 -3.84 -22.57 -0.24
C ALA A 176 -2.79 -21.47 0.01
N VAL A 177 -2.95 -20.65 1.06
CA VAL A 177 -1.98 -19.59 1.41
C VAL A 177 -0.60 -20.17 1.76
N LYS A 178 -0.54 -21.32 2.44
CA LYS A 178 0.74 -21.97 2.75
C LYS A 178 1.40 -22.56 1.50
N LEU A 179 0.63 -23.18 0.62
CA LEU A 179 1.14 -23.77 -0.63
C LEU A 179 1.61 -22.68 -1.59
N GLU A 180 0.87 -21.58 -1.72
CA GLU A 180 1.27 -20.40 -2.50
C GLU A 180 2.64 -19.87 -2.05
N LYS A 181 2.86 -19.75 -0.74
CA LYS A 181 4.16 -19.36 -0.17
C LYS A 181 5.27 -20.37 -0.48
N CYS A 182 4.96 -21.67 -0.54
CA CYS A 182 5.94 -22.70 -0.94
C CYS A 182 6.31 -22.57 -2.41
N LEU A 183 5.35 -22.28 -3.30
CA LEU A 183 5.58 -22.10 -4.74
C LEU A 183 6.42 -20.87 -5.06
N SER A 184 6.51 -19.88 -4.16
CA SER A 184 7.44 -18.75 -4.30
C SER A 184 8.92 -19.12 -4.09
N LEU A 185 9.22 -20.34 -3.62
CA LEU A 185 10.59 -20.81 -3.40
C LEU A 185 11.21 -21.37 -4.69
N SER A 186 12.51 -21.69 -4.64
CA SER A 186 13.23 -22.35 -5.72
C SER A 186 12.67 -23.76 -5.99
N GLU A 187 12.79 -24.27 -7.21
CA GLU A 187 12.29 -25.63 -7.55
C GLU A 187 12.88 -26.73 -6.66
N GLU A 188 14.16 -26.59 -6.29
CA GLU A 188 14.86 -27.52 -5.39
C GLU A 188 14.28 -27.53 -3.96
N ASP A 189 13.75 -26.38 -3.49
CA ASP A 189 13.22 -26.23 -2.13
C ASP A 189 11.70 -26.46 -2.03
N ARG A 190 10.97 -26.38 -3.16
CA ARG A 190 9.50 -26.47 -3.20
C ARG A 190 8.97 -27.78 -2.63
N ILE A 191 9.56 -28.91 -3.03
CA ILE A 191 9.12 -30.25 -2.62
C ILE A 191 9.22 -30.40 -1.10
N PHE A 192 10.34 -29.98 -0.50
CA PHE A 192 10.54 -30.03 0.95
C PHE A 192 9.64 -29.06 1.72
N ALA A 193 9.38 -27.89 1.15
CA ALA A 193 8.48 -26.92 1.75
C ALA A 193 7.04 -27.43 1.78
N VAL A 194 6.56 -28.05 0.69
CA VAL A 194 5.24 -28.69 0.62
C VAL A 194 5.17 -29.88 1.58
N LYS A 195 6.19 -30.74 1.63
CA LYS A 195 6.30 -31.84 2.61
C LYS A 195 6.10 -31.32 4.03
N ASN A 196 6.78 -30.23 4.40
CA ASN A 196 6.68 -29.65 5.74
C ASN A 196 5.28 -29.09 6.05
N VAL A 197 4.58 -28.54 5.04
CA VAL A 197 3.19 -28.09 5.20
C VAL A 197 2.25 -29.26 5.49
N LEU A 198 2.44 -30.40 4.79
CA LEU A 198 1.71 -31.65 4.98
C LEU A 198 2.04 -32.33 6.31
N ALA A 199 3.31 -32.29 6.72
CA ALA A 199 3.80 -32.83 7.99
C ALA A 199 3.36 -32.02 9.23
N ALA A 200 2.95 -30.75 9.06
CA ALA A 200 2.63 -29.85 10.18
C ALA A 200 1.34 -30.20 10.95
N ASN A 201 0.68 -31.33 10.66
CA ASN A 201 -0.34 -31.95 11.52
C ASN A 201 0.23 -33.13 12.36
N VAL A 202 1.34 -33.74 11.91
CA VAL A 202 2.06 -34.82 12.60
C VAL A 202 2.74 -34.30 13.87
N ALA A 203 3.13 -33.02 13.91
CA ALA A 203 3.74 -32.41 15.09
C ALA A 203 2.84 -32.39 16.36
N TYR A 204 1.52 -32.59 16.23
CA TYR A 204 0.61 -32.69 17.38
C TYR A 204 0.31 -34.14 17.81
N ARG A 205 0.81 -35.13 17.05
CA ARG A 205 0.72 -36.55 17.37
C ARG A 205 2.10 -37.17 17.18
N GLU A 206 2.97 -37.04 18.17
CA GLU A 206 3.74 -38.17 18.72
C GLU A 206 4.77 -37.73 19.76
N SER A 207 4.40 -37.91 21.02
CA SER A 207 5.34 -38.15 22.12
C SER A 207 5.54 -39.66 22.33
N ASN A 208 5.68 -40.46 21.27
CA ASN A 208 5.96 -41.89 21.43
C ASN A 208 6.98 -42.39 20.43
N ARG A 209 8.21 -42.56 20.92
CA ARG A 209 9.35 -43.14 20.21
C ARG A 209 9.02 -44.55 19.74
N GLY A 210 9.02 -44.79 18.42
CA GLY A 210 8.95 -46.15 17.89
C GLY A 210 9.01 -46.26 16.37
N SER A 211 10.18 -46.03 15.75
CA SER A 211 10.62 -46.75 14.54
C SER A 211 9.63 -46.86 13.35
N SER A 212 8.86 -45.81 13.03
CA SER A 212 8.05 -45.71 11.81
C SER A 212 8.36 -44.48 10.93
N ASP A 213 9.27 -43.60 11.38
CA ASP A 213 9.47 -42.26 10.80
C ASP A 213 9.88 -42.25 9.31
N GLU A 214 10.64 -43.23 8.81
CA GLU A 214 11.12 -43.22 7.41
C GLU A 214 10.03 -43.51 6.37
N VAL A 215 9.01 -44.31 6.72
CA VAL A 215 7.96 -44.69 5.76
C VAL A 215 6.97 -43.53 5.56
N ASP A 216 6.64 -42.81 6.63
CA ASP A 216 5.81 -41.60 6.56
C ASP A 216 6.53 -40.45 5.83
N GLU A 217 7.86 -40.33 5.96
CA GLU A 217 8.60 -39.29 5.23
C GLU A 217 8.63 -39.51 3.71
N ILE A 218 8.74 -40.76 3.26
CA ILE A 218 8.72 -41.11 1.84
C ILE A 218 7.32 -40.89 1.26
N GLU A 219 6.27 -41.35 1.95
CA GLU A 219 4.88 -41.11 1.51
C GLU A 219 4.52 -39.61 1.44
N LEU A 220 5.07 -38.79 2.33
CA LEU A 220 4.86 -37.33 2.30
C LEU A 220 5.62 -36.64 1.17
N LEU A 221 6.79 -37.15 0.79
CA LEU A 221 7.55 -36.66 -0.36
C LEU A 221 6.83 -37.02 -1.66
N ASP A 222 6.37 -38.27 -1.80
CA ASP A 222 5.61 -38.74 -2.96
C ASP A 222 4.32 -37.91 -3.14
N LEU A 223 3.59 -37.65 -2.05
CA LEU A 223 2.39 -36.81 -2.10
C LEU A 223 2.70 -35.34 -2.44
N ALA A 224 3.83 -34.81 -1.98
CA ALA A 224 4.26 -33.45 -2.30
C ALA A 224 4.64 -33.32 -3.79
N GLU A 225 5.28 -34.34 -4.35
CA GLU A 225 5.62 -34.43 -5.78
C GLU A 225 4.35 -34.54 -6.65
N GLU A 226 3.44 -35.47 -6.32
CA GLU A 226 2.14 -35.62 -7.02
C GLU A 226 1.34 -34.29 -7.03
N LEU A 227 1.36 -33.55 -5.92
CA LEU A 227 0.67 -32.25 -5.81
C LEU A 227 1.33 -31.17 -6.67
N LEU A 228 2.66 -31.14 -6.74
CA LEU A 228 3.39 -30.16 -7.54
C LEU A 228 3.25 -30.42 -9.04
N GLU A 229 3.26 -31.68 -9.46
CA GLU A 229 3.02 -32.08 -10.86
C GLU A 229 1.61 -31.64 -11.31
N LYS A 230 0.59 -31.91 -10.50
CA LYS A 230 -0.79 -31.46 -10.75
C LYS A 230 -0.94 -29.94 -10.80
N LEU A 231 -0.17 -29.22 -9.99
CA LEU A 231 -0.18 -27.76 -10.01
C LEU A 231 0.52 -27.20 -11.25
N ALA A 232 1.59 -27.84 -11.71
CA ALA A 232 2.25 -27.48 -12.97
C ALA A 232 1.29 -27.64 -14.15
N ASP A 233 0.55 -28.75 -14.22
CA ASP A 233 -0.45 -29.02 -15.27
C ASP A 233 -1.59 -27.99 -15.34
N ILE A 234 -1.91 -27.32 -14.23
CA ILE A 234 -3.02 -26.35 -14.12
C ILE A 234 -2.53 -24.92 -14.41
N LEU A 235 -1.23 -24.67 -14.30
CA LEU A 235 -0.60 -23.36 -14.43
C LEU A 235 0.08 -23.13 -15.79
N GLU A 236 0.25 -24.16 -16.62
CA GLU A 236 0.52 -24.06 -18.07
C GLU A 236 -0.72 -23.64 -18.88
#